data_AF-A0A419SNE3-F1
#
_entry.id   AF-A0A419SNE3-F1
#
_cell.length_a   1.000
_cell.length_b   1.000
_cell.length_c   1.000
_cell.angle_alpha   90.00
_cell.angle_beta   90.00
_cell.angle_gamma   90.00
#
_symmetry.space_group_name_H-M   'P 1'
#
loop_
_entity.id
_entity.type
_entity.pdbx_description
1 polymer ?
#
loop_
_entity_poly.entity_id
_entity_poly.type
_entity_poly.pdbx_seq_one_letter_code
_entity_poly.pdbx_strand_id
1 'polypeptide(L)'
;MTILTRFSGVVLIRASAIASILIGLMYMPAVFKFYGSVMGLGLESYGILAITEWWGTYAVGGGVGILLGSFLANKLGVSNTARRISLAAALISMFLLIVAQLPPLFWWMFVATAVFSWPSALGCSLHFFLLLFALWGAIAIIYSIEREIL
;
A
#
# COMPACT_ATOMS: atom_id res chain seq x y z
N MET A 1 -29.20 0.45 0.14
CA MET A 1 -28.12 0.24 -0.85
C MET A 1 -26.98 1.18 -0.49
N THR A 2 -26.00 0.68 0.25
CA THR A 2 -24.93 1.46 0.90
C THR A 2 -23.91 1.96 -0.12
N ILE A 3 -23.32 3.15 0.10
CA ILE A 3 -22.33 3.80 -0.79
C ILE A 3 -21.19 2.87 -1.26
N LEU A 4 -20.89 1.81 -0.50
CA LEU A 4 -19.96 0.73 -0.85
C LEU A 4 -20.33 -0.07 -2.12
N THR A 5 -21.57 0.01 -2.62
CA THR A 5 -22.02 -0.79 -3.78
C THR A 5 -21.86 -0.10 -5.13
N ARG A 6 -21.48 1.19 -5.19
CA ARG A 6 -21.32 1.90 -6.48
C ARG A 6 -19.96 1.70 -7.13
N PHE A 7 -18.92 1.47 -6.34
CA PHE A 7 -17.61 1.08 -6.85
C PHE A 7 -17.47 -0.43 -6.77
N SER A 8 -17.06 -1.05 -7.88
CA SER A 8 -16.64 -2.46 -7.85
C SER A 8 -15.51 -2.57 -6.84
N GLY A 9 -15.70 -3.32 -5.74
CA GLY A 9 -14.66 -3.53 -4.72
C GLY A 9 -13.34 -4.01 -5.32
N VAL A 10 -13.41 -4.72 -6.45
CA VAL A 10 -12.26 -5.15 -7.26
C VAL A 10 -11.47 -3.97 -7.82
N VAL A 11 -12.14 -2.93 -8.35
CA VAL A 11 -11.48 -1.73 -8.88
C VAL A 11 -10.72 -1.02 -7.76
N LEU A 12 -11.31 -0.92 -6.57
CA LEU A 12 -10.66 -0.31 -5.41
C LEU A 12 -9.44 -1.11 -4.94
N ILE A 13 -9.57 -2.43 -4.81
CA ILE A 13 -8.45 -3.32 -4.44
C ILE A 13 -7.27 -3.12 -5.42
N ARG A 14 -7.57 -3.06 -6.73
CA ARG A 14 -6.54 -2.86 -7.77
C ARG A 14 -5.95 -1.46 -7.74
N ALA A 15 -6.76 -0.42 -7.50
CA ALA A 15 -6.27 0.95 -7.37
C ALA A 15 -5.31 1.09 -6.19
N SER A 16 -5.66 0.54 -5.02
CA SER A 16 -4.77 0.52 -3.85
C SER A 16 -3.45 -0.20 -4.15
N ALA A 17 -3.52 -1.32 -4.87
CA ALA A 17 -2.35 -2.10 -5.25
C ALA A 17 -1.42 -1.34 -6.22
N ILE A 18 -1.99 -0.69 -7.24
CA ILE A 18 -1.23 0.12 -8.20
C ILE A 18 -0.60 1.32 -7.50
N ALA A 19 -1.36 2.03 -6.65
CA ALA A 19 -0.83 3.16 -5.87
C ALA A 19 0.35 2.71 -4.99
N SER A 20 0.22 1.54 -4.33
CA SER A 20 1.29 0.96 -3.51
C SER A 20 2.56 0.69 -4.30
N ILE A 21 2.43 0.10 -5.50
CA ILE A 21 3.58 -0.16 -6.38
C ILE A 21 4.22 1.16 -6.82
N LEU A 22 3.42 2.11 -7.31
CA LEU A 22 3.94 3.39 -7.81
C LEU A 22 4.68 4.17 -6.73
N ILE A 23 4.11 4.27 -5.52
CA ILE A 23 4.77 4.93 -4.40
C ILE A 23 6.02 4.15 -4.00
N GLY A 24 5.94 2.81 -3.91
CA GLY A 24 7.10 2.00 -3.59
C GLY A 24 8.27 2.21 -4.55
N LEU A 25 7.99 2.34 -5.84
CA LEU A 25 8.98 2.66 -6.87
C LEU A 25 9.60 4.06 -6.69
N MET A 26 8.83 5.06 -6.23
CA MET A 26 9.37 6.39 -5.91
C MET A 26 10.38 6.37 -4.76
N TYR A 27 10.28 5.40 -3.86
CA TYR A 27 11.21 5.17 -2.75
C TYR A 27 12.45 4.33 -3.12
N MET A 28 12.55 3.89 -4.38
CA MET A 28 13.70 3.13 -4.88
C MET A 28 14.61 4.01 -5.73
N PRO A 29 15.59 4.71 -5.12
CA PRO A 29 16.56 5.54 -5.85
C PRO A 29 17.34 4.76 -6.91
N ALA A 30 17.55 3.45 -6.72
CA ALA A 30 18.12 2.56 -7.75
C ALA A 30 17.28 2.52 -9.05
N VAL A 31 15.97 2.75 -8.97
CA VAL A 31 15.04 2.70 -10.12
C VAL A 31 14.83 4.10 -10.71
N PHE A 32 14.55 5.10 -9.88
CA PHE A 32 14.13 6.43 -10.35
C PHE A 32 15.15 7.56 -10.16
N LYS A 33 16.35 7.29 -9.61
CA LYS A 33 17.35 8.32 -9.22
C LYS A 33 16.73 9.51 -8.47
N PHE A 34 15.61 9.28 -7.78
CA PHE A 34 14.89 10.29 -7.06
C PHE A 34 15.42 10.33 -5.64
N TYR A 35 16.33 11.27 -5.39
CA TYR A 35 16.81 11.56 -4.05
C TYR A 35 15.83 12.52 -3.39
N GLY A 36 14.71 12.00 -2.90
CA GLY A 36 13.86 12.78 -1.99
C GLY A 36 14.73 13.19 -0.81
N SER A 37 15.06 14.48 -0.66
CA SER A 37 15.90 14.90 0.45
C SER A 37 15.12 14.72 1.75
N VAL A 38 15.38 13.62 2.44
CA VAL A 38 14.93 13.42 3.81
C VAL A 38 15.81 14.31 4.68
N MET A 39 15.48 15.60 4.74
CA MET A 39 16.20 16.54 5.57
C MET A 39 15.90 16.27 7.05
N GLY A 40 16.92 16.32 7.90
CA GLY A 40 16.73 16.29 9.36
C GLY A 40 17.21 15.04 10.08
N LEU A 41 17.89 14.09 9.43
CA LEU A 41 18.32 12.85 10.10
C LEU A 41 19.64 12.93 10.86
N GLY A 42 20.54 13.88 10.59
CA GLY A 42 21.84 14.00 11.28
C GLY A 42 22.78 12.78 11.15
N LEU A 43 22.27 11.64 10.69
CA LEU A 43 22.91 10.38 10.38
C LEU A 43 23.17 10.35 8.88
N GLU A 44 24.38 9.93 8.54
CA GLU A 44 24.93 9.92 7.19
C GLU A 44 23.95 9.39 6.14
N SER A 45 23.98 10.01 4.96
CA SER A 45 23.09 9.78 3.81
C SER A 45 22.85 8.30 3.45
N TYR A 46 23.78 7.41 3.79
CA TYR A 46 23.69 5.96 3.54
C TYR A 46 22.60 5.24 4.36
N GLY A 47 22.43 5.57 5.64
CA GLY A 47 21.45 4.88 6.50
C GLY A 47 20.00 5.19 6.09
N ILE A 48 19.76 6.43 5.67
CA ILE A 48 18.46 6.90 5.18
C ILE A 48 18.10 6.19 3.87
N LEU A 49 19.07 6.12 2.94
CA LEU A 49 18.87 5.51 1.63
C LEU A 49 18.42 4.05 1.76
N ALA A 50 19.11 3.28 2.61
CA ALA A 50 18.75 1.89 2.89
C ALA A 50 17.33 1.78 3.46
N ILE A 51 16.97 2.59 4.46
CA ILE A 51 15.63 2.54 5.06
C ILE A 51 14.54 2.88 4.04
N THR A 52 14.77 3.90 3.21
CA THR A 52 13.80 4.27 2.15
C THR A 52 13.63 3.16 1.11
N GLU A 53 14.70 2.49 0.70
CA GLU A 53 14.62 1.34 -0.21
C GLU A 53 13.85 0.16 0.39
N TRP A 54 14.01 -0.09 1.68
CA TRP A 54 13.23 -1.11 2.39
C TRP A 54 11.73 -0.79 2.39
N TRP A 55 11.36 0.46 2.69
CA TRP A 55 9.95 0.89 2.60
C TRP A 55 9.41 0.75 1.18
N GLY A 56 10.20 1.13 0.18
CA GLY A 56 9.85 0.95 -1.22
C GLY A 56 9.59 -0.51 -1.57
N THR A 57 10.48 -1.41 -1.13
CA THR A 57 10.39 -2.85 -1.39
C THR A 57 9.13 -3.46 -0.81
N TYR A 58 8.77 -3.12 0.43
CA TYR A 58 7.54 -3.62 1.03
C TYR A 58 6.28 -3.09 0.33
N ALA A 59 6.28 -1.81 -0.09
CA ALA A 59 5.17 -1.24 -0.83
C ALA A 59 4.98 -1.89 -2.21
N VAL A 60 6.08 -2.17 -2.94
CA VAL A 60 6.01 -2.90 -4.21
C VAL A 60 5.54 -4.34 -3.99
N GLY A 61 6.16 -5.07 -3.07
CA GLY A 61 5.83 -6.48 -2.79
C GLY A 61 4.39 -6.66 -2.33
N GLY A 62 3.92 -5.81 -1.41
CA GLY A 62 2.54 -5.80 -0.95
C GLY A 62 1.56 -5.51 -2.08
N GLY A 63 1.83 -4.48 -2.91
CA GLY A 63 0.99 -4.15 -4.06
C GLY A 63 0.92 -5.27 -5.11
N VAL A 64 2.03 -5.94 -5.40
CA VAL A 64 2.05 -7.10 -6.31
C VAL A 64 1.21 -8.26 -5.75
N GLY A 65 1.35 -8.58 -4.46
CA GLY A 65 0.55 -9.61 -3.80
C GLY A 65 -0.95 -9.34 -3.88
N ILE A 66 -1.35 -8.09 -3.63
CA ILE A 66 -2.75 -7.64 -3.74
C ILE A 66 -3.26 -7.78 -5.18
N LEU A 67 -2.49 -7.33 -6.19
CA LEU A 67 -2.89 -7.45 -7.60
C LEU A 67 -3.11 -8.91 -8.00
N LEU A 68 -2.15 -9.79 -7.67
CA LEU A 68 -2.24 -11.20 -8.00
C LEU A 68 -3.47 -11.85 -7.35
N GLY A 69 -3.68 -11.63 -6.05
CA GLY A 69 -4.87 -12.14 -5.35
C GLY A 69 -6.18 -11.61 -5.95
N SER A 70 -6.22 -10.33 -6.32
CA SER A 70 -7.38 -9.72 -6.99
C SER A 70 -7.66 -10.31 -8.38
N PHE A 71 -6.63 -10.57 -9.18
CA PHE A 71 -6.80 -11.18 -10.51
C PHE A 71 -7.25 -12.64 -10.41
N LEU A 72 -6.64 -13.42 -9.51
CA LEU A 72 -6.99 -14.82 -9.30
C LEU A 72 -8.43 -14.97 -8.80
N ALA A 73 -8.88 -14.09 -7.89
CA ALA A 73 -10.24 -14.11 -7.38
C ALA A 73 -11.32 -13.80 -8.43
N ASN A 74 -10.98 -13.07 -9.50
CA ASN A 74 -11.93 -12.61 -10.53
C ASN A 74 -11.83 -13.36 -11.85
N LYS A 75 -11.05 -14.44 -11.92
CA LYS A 75 -10.93 -15.26 -13.13
C LYS A 75 -12.17 -16.14 -13.29
N LEU A 76 -12.73 -16.17 -14.50
CA LEU A 76 -13.86 -17.05 -14.85
C LEU A 76 -13.49 -18.53 -14.65
N GLY A 77 -14.40 -19.29 -14.05
CA GLY A 77 -14.22 -20.74 -13.83
C GLY A 77 -13.41 -21.13 -12.59
N VAL A 78 -13.04 -20.17 -11.73
CA VAL A 78 -12.38 -20.47 -10.45
C VAL A 78 -13.41 -20.98 -9.44
N SER A 79 -13.07 -22.05 -8.70
CA SER A 79 -13.93 -22.59 -7.64
C SER A 79 -14.09 -21.58 -6.49
N ASN A 80 -15.20 -21.64 -5.77
CA ASN A 80 -15.45 -20.76 -4.62
C ASN A 80 -14.32 -20.86 -3.57
N THR A 81 -13.78 -22.06 -3.32
CA THR A 81 -12.64 -22.24 -2.41
C THR A 81 -11.39 -21.52 -2.89
N ALA A 82 -11.03 -21.67 -4.17
CA ALA A 82 -9.84 -21.01 -4.72
C ALA A 82 -9.97 -19.49 -4.75
N ARG A 83 -11.18 -18.98 -4.99
CA ARG A 83 -11.50 -17.55 -4.89
C ARG A 83 -11.32 -17.04 -3.46
N ARG A 84 -11.82 -17.76 -2.45
CA ARG A 84 -11.63 -17.42 -1.03
C ARG A 84 -10.17 -17.41 -0.62
N ILE A 85 -9.38 -18.40 -1.04
CA ILE A 85 -7.93 -18.45 -0.78
C ILE A 85 -7.24 -17.23 -1.40
N SER A 86 -7.61 -16.87 -2.63
CA SER A 86 -7.05 -15.71 -3.34
C SER A 86 -7.39 -14.39 -2.64
N LEU A 87 -8.63 -14.24 -2.16
CA LEU A 87 -9.06 -13.09 -1.37
C LEU A 87 -8.37 -13.04 0.00
N ALA A 88 -8.21 -14.17 0.68
CA ALA A 88 -7.50 -14.25 1.95
C ALA A 88 -6.01 -13.88 1.79
N ALA A 89 -5.36 -14.35 0.72
CA ALA A 89 -3.99 -13.95 0.40
C ALA A 89 -3.89 -12.43 0.14
N ALA A 90 -4.82 -11.86 -0.64
CA ALA A 90 -4.88 -10.41 -0.87
C ALA A 90 -5.11 -9.63 0.44
N LEU A 91 -5.94 -10.16 1.36
CA LEU A 91 -6.19 -9.55 2.67
C LEU A 91 -4.93 -9.56 3.54
N ILE A 92 -4.18 -10.67 3.57
CA ILE A 92 -2.88 -10.74 4.26
C ILE A 92 -1.92 -9.70 3.67
N SER A 93 -1.84 -9.60 2.34
CA SER A 93 -1.01 -8.58 1.69
C SER A 93 -1.45 -7.15 2.03
N MET A 94 -2.76 -6.89 2.18
CA MET A 94 -3.26 -5.59 2.65
C MET A 94 -2.81 -5.28 4.08
N PHE A 95 -2.88 -6.26 5.00
CA PHE A 95 -2.42 -6.06 6.38
C PHE A 95 -0.92 -5.81 6.45
N LEU A 96 -0.13 -6.57 5.68
CA LEU A 96 1.32 -6.34 5.58
C LEU A 96 1.60 -4.95 5.01
N LEU A 97 0.83 -4.51 4.02
CA LEU A 97 0.97 -3.16 3.47
C LEU A 97 0.64 -2.09 4.51
N ILE A 98 -0.45 -2.24 5.27
CA ILE A 98 -0.82 -1.34 6.38
C ILE A 98 0.35 -1.21 7.36
N VAL A 99 0.87 -2.34 7.84
CA VAL A 99 2.01 -2.36 8.78
C VAL A 99 3.24 -1.69 8.17
N ALA A 100 3.53 -1.94 6.90
CA ALA A 100 4.67 -1.33 6.20
C ALA A 100 4.53 0.18 5.99
N GLN A 101 3.30 0.73 5.97
CA GLN A 101 3.08 2.17 5.84
C GLN A 101 3.21 2.94 7.16
N LEU A 102 3.10 2.28 8.32
CA LEU A 102 3.18 2.96 9.61
C LEU A 102 4.55 3.59 9.90
N PRO A 103 5.69 2.90 9.71
CA PRO A 103 7.01 3.49 9.92
C PRO A 103 7.29 4.73 9.06
N PRO A 104 7.11 4.71 7.72
CA PRO A 104 7.35 5.90 6.92
C PRO A 104 6.36 7.02 7.25
N LEU A 105 5.09 6.72 7.53
CA LEU A 105 4.12 7.74 7.92
C LEU A 105 4.54 8.45 9.22
N PHE A 106 4.91 7.68 10.24
CA PHE A 106 5.44 8.22 11.50
C PHE A 106 6.68 9.08 11.23
N TRP A 107 7.60 8.58 10.41
CA TRP A 107 8.83 9.29 10.08
C TRP A 107 8.57 10.63 9.40
N TRP A 108 7.75 10.64 8.35
CA TRP A 108 7.43 11.86 7.63
C TRP A 108 6.64 12.87 8.48
N MET A 109 5.75 12.40 9.36
CA MET A 109 5.10 13.25 10.34
C MET A 109 6.11 13.88 11.28
N PHE A 110 7.03 13.10 11.84
CA PHE A 110 8.06 13.58 12.75
C PHE A 110 8.98 14.62 12.09
N VAL A 111 9.43 14.37 10.86
CA VAL A 111 10.24 15.34 10.11
C VAL A 111 9.44 16.59 9.79
N ALA A 112 8.18 16.46 9.35
CA ALA A 112 7.34 17.60 8.99
C ALA A 112 7.03 18.51 10.19
N THR A 113 6.94 17.96 11.41
CA THR A 113 6.77 18.75 12.64
C THR A 113 8.06 19.37 13.13
N ALA A 114 9.21 18.73 12.91
CA ALA A 114 10.52 19.27 13.28
C ALA A 114 10.99 20.40 12.36
N VAL A 115 10.91 20.19 11.04
CA VAL A 115 11.26 21.18 10.01
C VAL A 115 10.31 21.00 8.82
N PHE A 116 9.37 21.93 8.64
CA PHE A 116 8.46 21.87 7.51
C PHE A 116 9.21 21.94 6.18
N SER A 117 8.91 21.00 5.29
CA SER A 117 9.33 21.04 3.90
C SER A 117 8.24 20.43 3.00
N TRP A 118 8.12 20.92 1.77
CA TRP A 118 7.18 20.36 0.78
C TRP A 118 7.42 18.87 0.51
N PRO A 119 8.68 18.38 0.39
CA PRO A 119 8.95 16.94 0.29
C PRO A 119 8.40 16.14 1.49
N SER A 120 8.56 16.66 2.72
CA SER A 120 8.04 15.98 3.92
C SER A 120 6.51 15.93 3.95
N ALA A 121 5.85 17.01 3.56
CA ALA A 121 4.39 17.06 3.45
C ALA A 121 3.86 16.11 2.37
N LEU A 122 4.54 16.03 1.22
CA LEU A 122 4.22 15.09 0.15
C LEU A 122 4.39 13.64 0.62
N GLY A 123 5.53 13.31 1.23
CA GLY A 123 5.80 11.97 1.77
C GLY A 123 4.75 11.54 2.79
N CYS A 124 4.43 12.42 3.75
CA CYS A 124 3.37 12.18 4.73
C CYS A 124 2.00 11.93 4.04
N SER A 125 1.63 12.77 3.08
CA SER A 125 0.35 12.66 2.36
C SER A 125 0.25 11.34 1.59
N LEU A 126 1.31 10.95 0.88
CA LEU A 126 1.35 9.72 0.09
C LEU A 126 1.16 8.48 0.97
N HIS A 127 1.90 8.36 2.07
CA HIS A 127 1.77 7.23 2.99
C HIS A 127 0.43 7.22 3.71
N PHE A 128 -0.13 8.39 4.04
CA PHE A 128 -1.46 8.50 4.62
C PHE A 128 -2.55 8.02 3.63
N PHE A 129 -2.49 8.46 2.38
CA PHE A 129 -3.43 7.99 1.35
C PHE A 129 -3.31 6.49 1.11
N LEU A 130 -2.10 5.94 1.06
CA LEU A 130 -1.90 4.49 0.96
C LEU A 130 -2.52 3.73 2.12
N LEU A 131 -2.33 4.22 3.35
CA LEU A 131 -2.93 3.62 4.54
C LEU A 131 -4.45 3.60 4.44
N LEU A 132 -5.08 4.71 4.04
CA LEU A 132 -6.52 4.78 3.82
C LEU A 132 -6.99 3.82 2.72
N PHE A 133 -6.27 3.75 1.60
CA PHE A 133 -6.58 2.84 0.50
C PHE A 133 -6.41 1.37 0.88
N ALA A 134 -5.41 1.04 1.69
CA ALA A 134 -5.19 -0.31 2.18
C ALA A 134 -6.26 -0.73 3.18
N LEU A 135 -6.64 0.15 4.11
CA LEU A 135 -7.75 -0.07 5.05
C LEU A 135 -9.08 -0.27 4.31
N TRP A 136 -9.38 0.61 3.35
CA TRP A 136 -10.59 0.49 2.55
C TRP A 136 -10.59 -0.80 1.71
N GLY A 137 -9.46 -1.14 1.11
CA GLY A 137 -9.27 -2.37 0.35
C GLY A 137 -9.47 -3.62 1.21
N ALA A 138 -8.95 -3.62 2.45
CA ALA A 138 -9.17 -4.71 3.41
C ALA A 138 -10.66 -4.87 3.75
N ILE A 139 -11.37 -3.77 4.03
CA ILE A 139 -12.82 -3.79 4.27
C ILE A 139 -13.58 -4.36 3.06
N ALA A 140 -13.21 -3.94 1.85
CA ALA A 140 -13.84 -4.44 0.62
C ALA A 140 -13.62 -5.95 0.40
N ILE A 141 -12.44 -6.46 0.75
CA ILE A 141 -12.14 -7.90 0.69
C ILE A 141 -12.95 -8.66 1.74
N ILE A 142 -12.98 -8.19 2.99
CA ILE A 142 -13.76 -8.81 4.08
C ILE A 142 -15.22 -8.93 3.68
N TYR A 143 -15.81 -7.84 3.18
CA TYR A 143 -17.19 -7.83 2.71
C TYR A 143 -17.44 -8.79 1.53
N SER A 144 -16.46 -8.93 0.62
CA SER A 144 -16.54 -9.87 -0.49
C SER A 144 -16.53 -11.33 -0.02
N ILE A 145 -15.68 -11.66 0.96
CA ILE A 145 -15.62 -13.00 1.57
C ILE A 145 -16.93 -13.32 2.30
N GLU A 146 -17.47 -12.37 3.07
CA GLU A 146 -18.73 -12.55 3.81
C GLU A 146 -19.92 -12.85 2.86
N ARG A 147 -20.04 -12.10 1.75
CA ARG A 147 -21.08 -12.33 0.74
C ARG A 147 -20.97 -13.65 0.01
N GLU A 148 -19.81 -14.31 0.03
CA GLU A 148 -19.65 -15.64 -0.56
C GLU A 148 -19.99 -16.77 0.43
N ILE A 149 -20.17 -16.46 1.72
CA ILE A 149 -20.53 -17.41 2.77
C ILE A 149 -22.05 -17.49 2.94
N LEU A 150 -22.76 -16.37 2.75
CA LEU A 150 -24.22 -16.24 2.80
C LEU A 150 -24.87 -16.61 1.46
#